data_AF-A0A254RMU7-F1
#
_entry.id   AF-A0A254RMU7-F1
#
_cell.length_a   1.000
_cell.length_b   1.000
_cell.length_c   1.000
_cell.angle_alpha   90.00
_cell.angle_beta   90.00
_cell.angle_gamma   90.00
#
_symmetry.space_group_name_H-M   'P 1'
#
loop_
_entity.id
_entity.type
_entity.pdbx_description
1 polymer ?
#
loop_
_entity_poly.entity_id
_entity_poly.type
_entity_poly.pdbx_seq_one_letter_code
_entity_poly.pdbx_strand_id
1 'polypeptide(L)'
;MLDIKNKQLADTFNTRVRTPWVWLVLAITVGLTALFYFSQKPQLVIYSRHLKSLTDYQLQEAFTMRGMERVRIGFGADSVFVQAQTMNLREMAVSFSREMDNIRGLGVKVPSYESVSRFEKEVLSKVAGMRRYTTGRMAWNHQLEGVRSQVMELEGSLHQKMVMSLDSMRAGYLVGLGSLSEDEIARLPQNLKTDFIKLSRENEELALAWSRFDNSMAAMYCEDMIQFFQSQNMDELSLKSRIPMAFYFLSLVLLLSTFFFIFRSKNID
;
A
#
# COMPACT_ATOMS: atom_id res chain seq x y z
N MET A 1 62.52 -35.60 22.33
CA MET A 1 61.28 -35.95 23.08
C MET A 1 60.06 -35.16 22.60
N LEU A 2 60.17 -33.84 22.37
CA LEU A 2 59.08 -33.01 21.79
C LEU A 2 58.65 -33.46 20.37
N ASP A 3 59.59 -33.83 19.50
CA ASP A 3 59.26 -34.29 18.14
C ASP A 3 58.49 -35.62 18.08
N ILE A 4 58.71 -36.50 19.06
CA ILE A 4 57.99 -37.78 19.15
C ILE A 4 56.55 -37.51 19.62
N LYS A 5 56.36 -36.61 20.59
CA LYS A 5 55.03 -36.14 21.01
C LYS A 5 54.28 -35.44 19.87
N ASN A 6 54.96 -34.61 19.09
CA ASN A 6 54.35 -33.91 17.95
C ASN A 6 54.00 -34.87 16.80
N LYS A 7 54.84 -35.86 16.50
CA LYS A 7 54.51 -36.92 15.54
C LYS A 7 53.36 -37.80 16.02
N GLN A 8 53.33 -38.16 17.30
CA GLN A 8 52.26 -38.98 17.86
C GLN A 8 50.93 -38.20 17.87
N LEU A 9 50.94 -36.91 18.25
CA LEU A 9 49.76 -36.04 18.15
C LEU A 9 49.29 -35.88 16.71
N ALA A 10 50.22 -35.66 15.76
CA ALA A 10 49.90 -35.53 14.34
C ALA A 10 49.32 -36.82 13.75
N ASP A 11 49.89 -37.99 14.06
CA ASP A 11 49.39 -39.28 13.59
C ASP A 11 48.06 -39.66 14.24
N THR A 12 47.84 -39.32 15.52
CA THR A 12 46.55 -39.51 16.19
C THR A 12 45.48 -38.56 15.63
N PHE A 13 45.86 -37.35 15.24
CA PHE A 13 44.96 -36.42 14.54
C PHE A 13 44.65 -36.92 13.13
N ASN A 14 45.64 -37.37 12.37
CA ASN A 14 45.47 -37.82 10.99
C ASN A 14 44.61 -39.10 10.90
N THR A 15 44.76 -40.01 11.88
CA THR A 15 43.91 -41.20 12.02
C THR A 15 42.49 -40.86 12.47
N ARG A 16 42.31 -39.93 13.42
CA ARG A 16 40.96 -39.48 13.85
C ARG A 16 40.23 -38.69 12.76
N VAL A 17 40.91 -37.82 12.01
CA VAL A 17 40.32 -36.98 10.93
C VAL A 17 39.96 -37.81 9.69
N ARG A 18 40.65 -38.93 9.43
CA ARG A 18 40.26 -39.89 8.38
C ARG A 18 39.04 -40.74 8.74
N THR A 19 38.58 -40.71 9.99
CA THR A 19 37.39 -41.45 10.40
C THR A 19 36.14 -40.83 9.75
N PRO A 20 35.35 -41.57 8.96
CA PRO A 20 34.14 -41.07 8.29
C PRO A 20 33.15 -40.39 9.26
N TRP A 21 33.17 -40.80 10.53
CA TRP A 21 32.35 -40.26 11.60
C TRP A 21 32.64 -38.78 11.90
N VAL A 22 33.91 -38.35 11.88
CA VAL A 22 34.26 -36.94 12.14
C VAL A 22 33.66 -36.04 11.07
N TRP A 23 33.69 -36.46 9.80
CA TRP A 23 33.07 -35.74 8.69
C TRP A 23 31.54 -35.70 8.78
N LEU A 24 30.92 -36.79 9.24
CA LEU A 24 29.47 -36.82 9.46
C LEU A 24 29.04 -35.85 10.57
N VAL A 25 29.71 -35.86 11.72
CA VAL A 25 29.43 -34.91 12.81
C VAL A 25 29.65 -33.48 12.34
N LEU A 26 30.73 -33.22 11.61
CA LEU A 26 31.06 -31.89 11.10
C LEU A 26 30.03 -31.41 10.05
N ALA A 27 29.54 -32.29 9.18
CA ALA A 27 28.47 -31.97 8.24
C ALA A 27 27.15 -31.65 8.96
N ILE A 28 26.80 -32.42 10.00
CA ILE A 28 25.58 -32.19 10.78
C ILE A 28 25.69 -30.89 11.58
N THR A 29 26.83 -30.60 12.21
CA THR A 29 27.02 -29.34 12.94
C THR A 29 26.96 -28.14 12.00
N VAL A 30 27.58 -28.19 10.83
CA VAL A 30 27.45 -27.13 9.81
C VAL A 30 25.99 -26.96 9.39
N GLY A 31 25.27 -28.05 9.13
CA GLY A 31 23.84 -28.02 8.78
C GLY A 31 22.96 -27.40 9.88
N LEU A 32 23.18 -27.78 11.14
CA LEU A 32 22.50 -27.21 12.31
C LEU A 32 22.81 -25.71 12.47
N THR A 33 24.06 -25.32 12.27
CA THR A 33 24.48 -23.91 12.38
C THR A 33 23.86 -23.05 11.29
N ALA A 34 23.80 -23.56 10.06
CA ALA A 34 23.13 -22.88 8.94
C ALA A 34 21.63 -22.75 9.18
N LEU A 35 20.96 -23.83 9.62
CA LEU A 35 19.52 -23.81 9.96
C LEU A 35 19.22 -22.84 11.10
N PHE A 36 20.08 -22.79 12.12
CA PHE A 36 19.96 -21.85 13.24
C PHE A 36 20.09 -20.40 12.77
N TYR A 37 21.07 -20.11 11.90
CA TYR A 37 21.23 -18.79 11.30
C TYR A 37 19.99 -18.36 10.49
N PHE A 38 19.41 -19.26 9.68
CA PHE A 38 18.18 -18.97 8.94
C PHE A 38 16.96 -18.80 9.86
N SER A 39 16.87 -19.57 10.95
CA SER A 39 15.79 -19.45 11.93
C SER A 39 15.71 -18.10 12.62
N GLN A 40 16.85 -17.40 12.75
CA GLN A 40 16.93 -16.12 13.45
C GLN A 40 16.50 -14.92 12.61
N LYS A 41 16.21 -15.08 11.30
CA LYS A 41 15.85 -13.95 10.44
C LYS A 41 14.49 -13.33 10.85
N PRO A 42 14.41 -12.02 11.13
CA PRO A 42 13.19 -11.35 11.60
C PRO A 42 12.23 -10.95 10.46
N GLN A 43 12.31 -11.61 9.31
CA GLN A 43 11.63 -11.16 8.08
C GLN A 43 10.09 -11.11 8.21
N LEU A 44 9.49 -11.99 9.00
CA LEU A 44 8.05 -12.02 9.30
C LEU A 44 7.54 -10.69 9.90
N VAL A 45 8.33 -10.06 10.78
CA VAL A 45 7.99 -8.76 11.38
C VAL A 45 8.02 -7.65 10.33
N ILE A 46 8.94 -7.76 9.36
CA ILE A 46 9.09 -6.80 8.26
C ILE A 46 7.87 -6.86 7.33
N TYR A 47 7.48 -8.04 6.86
CA TYR A 47 6.32 -8.16 5.97
C TYR A 47 5.00 -7.74 6.64
N SER A 48 4.79 -8.10 7.90
CA SER A 48 3.61 -7.69 8.66
C SER A 48 3.52 -6.15 8.79
N ARG A 49 4.66 -5.48 9.01
CA ARG A 49 4.72 -4.02 9.06
C ARG A 49 4.33 -3.37 7.72
N HIS A 50 4.83 -3.87 6.60
CA HIS A 50 4.51 -3.29 5.28
C HIS A 50 3.08 -3.59 4.84
N LEU A 51 2.56 -4.77 5.17
CA LEU A 51 1.16 -5.08 4.99
C LEU A 51 0.29 -4.08 5.75
N LYS A 52 0.60 -3.82 7.03
CA LYS A 52 -0.09 -2.81 7.82
C LYS A 52 -0.01 -1.42 7.16
N SER A 53 1.17 -1.00 6.70
CA SER A 53 1.33 0.30 6.03
C SER A 53 0.46 0.46 4.80
N LEU A 54 0.29 -0.60 3.99
CA LEU A 54 -0.57 -0.58 2.80
C LEU A 54 -2.06 -0.58 3.16
N THR A 55 -2.46 -1.35 4.20
CA THR A 55 -3.82 -1.31 4.73
C THR A 55 -4.16 0.06 5.32
N ASP A 56 -3.24 0.67 6.07
CA ASP A 56 -3.39 2.02 6.63
C ASP A 56 -3.56 3.05 5.50
N TYR A 57 -2.84 2.89 4.38
CA TYR A 57 -3.05 3.70 3.18
C TYR A 57 -4.47 3.53 2.61
N GLN A 58 -4.97 2.30 2.42
CA GLN A 58 -6.32 2.07 1.88
C GLN A 58 -7.41 2.71 2.76
N LEU A 59 -7.26 2.59 4.09
CA LEU A 59 -8.18 3.20 5.05
C LEU A 59 -8.13 4.73 4.97
N GLN A 60 -6.93 5.30 4.92
CA GLN A 60 -6.74 6.74 4.77
C GLN A 60 -7.31 7.25 3.45
N GLU A 61 -7.12 6.51 2.35
CA GLU A 61 -7.64 6.87 1.04
C GLU A 61 -9.17 6.93 1.08
N ALA A 62 -9.82 5.89 1.62
CA ALA A 62 -11.28 5.85 1.77
C ALA A 62 -11.79 7.01 2.65
N PHE A 63 -11.10 7.32 3.74
CA PHE A 63 -11.44 8.46 4.59
C PHE A 63 -11.28 9.81 3.85
N THR A 64 -10.20 9.95 3.08
CA THR A 64 -9.95 11.14 2.27
C THR A 64 -11.02 11.31 1.18
N MET A 65 -11.40 10.23 0.49
CA MET A 65 -12.47 10.25 -0.51
C MET A 65 -13.82 10.67 0.08
N ARG A 66 -14.16 10.21 1.29
CA ARG A 66 -15.35 10.71 2.02
C ARG A 66 -15.25 12.21 2.35
N GLY A 67 -14.05 12.70 2.66
CA GLY A 67 -13.79 14.13 2.83
C GLY A 67 -13.97 14.91 1.53
N MET A 68 -13.46 14.38 0.42
CA MET A 68 -13.61 14.95 -0.92
C MET A 68 -15.07 15.01 -1.36
N GLU A 69 -15.88 14.03 -0.96
CA GLU A 69 -17.32 14.04 -1.22
C GLU A 69 -18.03 15.22 -0.53
N ARG A 70 -17.62 15.58 0.69
CA ARG A 70 -18.12 16.77 1.38
C ARG A 70 -17.75 18.06 0.63
N VAL A 71 -16.56 18.12 0.05
CA VAL A 71 -16.15 19.24 -0.82
C VAL A 71 -17.00 19.29 -2.09
N ARG A 72 -17.27 18.13 -2.71
CA ARG A 72 -18.12 18.01 -3.91
C ARG A 72 -19.51 18.59 -3.67
N ILE A 73 -20.15 18.21 -2.57
CA ILE A 73 -21.49 18.69 -2.21
C ILE A 73 -21.43 20.08 -1.54
N GLY A 74 -20.27 20.55 -1.08
CA GLY A 74 -20.09 21.88 -0.49
C GLY A 74 -20.67 22.03 0.93
N PHE A 75 -20.97 20.95 1.64
CA PHE A 75 -21.36 21.01 3.06
C PHE A 75 -20.14 20.73 3.95
N GLY A 76 -19.75 21.69 4.79
CA GLY A 76 -18.62 21.51 5.72
C GLY A 76 -17.28 21.32 5.01
N ALA A 77 -17.10 21.98 3.85
CA ALA A 77 -15.87 21.90 3.08
C ALA A 77 -14.74 22.61 3.85
N ASP A 78 -13.84 21.84 4.45
CA ASP A 78 -12.61 22.34 5.07
C ASP A 78 -11.43 22.03 4.12
N SER A 79 -10.98 23.06 3.41
CA SER A 79 -9.84 22.95 2.49
C SER A 79 -8.55 22.60 3.22
N VAL A 80 -8.39 23.00 4.49
CA VAL A 80 -7.23 22.70 5.32
C VAL A 80 -7.22 21.22 5.68
N PHE A 81 -8.38 20.68 6.07
CA PHE A 81 -8.54 19.25 6.31
C PHE A 81 -8.12 18.42 5.09
N VAL A 82 -8.64 18.75 3.89
CA VAL A 82 -8.29 18.03 2.66
C VAL A 82 -6.80 18.15 2.32
N GLN A 83 -6.22 19.34 2.51
CA GLN A 83 -4.79 19.54 2.28
C GLN A 83 -3.94 18.66 3.21
N ALA A 84 -4.32 18.55 4.48
CA ALA A 84 -3.66 17.68 5.45
C ALA A 84 -3.82 16.19 5.07
N GLN A 85 -5.03 15.74 4.74
CA GLN A 85 -5.27 14.34 4.36
C GLN A 85 -4.50 13.95 3.08
N THR A 86 -4.50 14.82 2.07
CA THR A 86 -3.75 14.57 0.82
C THR A 86 -2.24 14.60 1.01
N MET A 87 -1.72 15.40 1.96
CA MET A 87 -0.31 15.36 2.33
C MET A 87 0.07 14.04 3.01
N ASN A 88 -0.77 13.56 3.92
CA ASN A 88 -0.56 12.26 4.57
C ASN A 88 -0.54 11.10 3.54
N LEU A 89 -1.48 11.07 2.59
CA LEU A 89 -1.47 10.07 1.51
C LEU A 89 -0.17 10.08 0.69
N ARG A 90 0.30 11.29 0.35
CA ARG A 90 1.58 11.46 -0.34
C ARG A 90 2.74 10.95 0.51
N GLU A 91 2.79 11.31 1.78
CA GLU A 91 3.88 10.90 2.69
C GLU A 91 3.91 9.39 2.86
N MET A 92 2.76 8.73 3.02
CA MET A 92 2.69 7.27 3.10
C MET A 92 3.24 6.60 1.84
N ALA A 93 2.84 7.05 0.65
CA ALA A 93 3.33 6.44 -0.59
C ALA A 93 4.85 6.65 -0.80
N VAL A 94 5.35 7.87 -0.54
CA VAL A 94 6.78 8.17 -0.66
C VAL A 94 7.60 7.43 0.39
N SER A 95 7.10 7.37 1.64
CA SER A 95 7.76 6.64 2.73
C SER A 95 7.83 5.15 2.42
N PHE A 96 6.72 4.57 1.95
CA PHE A 96 6.67 3.17 1.55
C PHE A 96 7.67 2.86 0.42
N SER A 97 7.70 3.69 -0.62
CA SER A 97 8.65 3.54 -1.75
C SER A 97 10.11 3.55 -1.28
N ARG A 98 10.48 4.50 -0.42
CA ARG A 98 11.81 4.58 0.19
C ARG A 98 12.13 3.39 1.08
N GLU A 99 11.17 2.92 1.88
CA GLU A 99 11.35 1.72 2.70
C GLU A 99 11.61 0.48 1.82
N MET A 100 10.90 0.35 0.69
CA MET A 100 11.12 -0.76 -0.25
C MET A 100 12.51 -0.76 -0.87
N ASP A 101 13.03 0.41 -1.24
CA ASP A 101 14.39 0.55 -1.76
C ASP A 101 15.44 0.15 -0.72
N ASN A 102 15.26 0.60 0.53
CA ASN A 102 16.16 0.25 1.63
C ASN A 102 16.18 -1.27 1.91
N ILE A 103 15.00 -1.90 1.91
CA ILE A 103 14.85 -3.32 2.25
C ILE A 103 15.36 -4.21 1.12
N ARG A 104 15.22 -3.77 -0.13
CA ARG A 104 15.84 -4.43 -1.29
C ARG A 104 17.36 -4.53 -1.12
N GLY A 105 18.01 -3.49 -0.61
CA GLY A 105 19.44 -3.48 -0.30
C GLY A 105 19.86 -4.51 0.78
N LEU A 106 18.93 -4.94 1.63
CA LEU A 106 19.14 -5.96 2.66
C LEU A 106 18.92 -7.39 2.17
N GLY A 107 18.57 -7.58 0.89
CA GLY A 107 18.34 -8.90 0.29
C GLY A 107 17.03 -9.57 0.75
N VAL A 108 16.09 -8.80 1.29
CA VAL A 108 14.74 -9.25 1.63
C VAL A 108 13.88 -9.22 0.36
N LYS A 109 12.98 -10.20 0.21
CA LYS A 109 12.07 -10.24 -0.95
C LYS A 109 11.07 -9.08 -0.85
N VAL A 110 10.98 -8.30 -1.91
CA VAL A 110 10.10 -7.12 -2.01
C VAL A 110 9.34 -7.16 -3.34
N PRO A 111 8.23 -6.42 -3.47
CA PRO A 111 7.54 -6.27 -4.75
C PRO A 111 8.47 -5.73 -5.85
N SER A 112 8.05 -5.90 -7.11
CA SER A 112 8.83 -5.39 -8.24
C SER A 112 8.98 -3.86 -8.14
N TYR A 113 10.12 -3.34 -8.58
CA TYR A 113 10.38 -1.89 -8.56
C TYR A 113 9.30 -1.13 -9.36
N GLU A 114 8.88 -1.71 -10.49
CA GLU A 114 7.83 -1.16 -11.32
C GLU A 114 6.50 -1.03 -10.55
N SER A 115 6.10 -2.05 -9.78
CA SER A 115 4.86 -2.01 -9.00
C SER A 115 4.90 -0.88 -7.95
N VAL A 116 6.00 -0.75 -7.22
CA VAL A 116 6.18 0.27 -6.20
C VAL A 116 6.20 1.67 -6.82
N SER A 117 6.93 1.84 -7.94
CA SER A 117 7.03 3.11 -8.65
C SER A 117 5.69 3.54 -9.26
N ARG A 118 4.94 2.60 -9.86
CA ARG A 118 3.60 2.88 -10.39
C ARG A 118 2.63 3.25 -9.28
N PHE A 119 2.64 2.53 -8.16
CA PHE A 119 1.85 2.89 -6.98
C PHE A 119 2.13 4.33 -6.56
N GLU A 120 3.40 4.68 -6.30
CA GLU A 120 3.78 6.04 -5.88
C GLU A 120 3.29 7.09 -6.89
N LYS A 121 3.52 6.87 -8.19
CA LYS A 121 3.10 7.79 -9.25
C LYS A 121 1.59 7.99 -9.30
N GLU A 122 0.81 6.92 -9.19
CA GLU A 122 -0.65 6.99 -9.18
C GLU A 122 -1.17 7.71 -7.93
N VAL A 123 -0.58 7.47 -6.75
CA VAL A 123 -0.94 8.23 -5.53
C VAL A 123 -0.63 9.71 -5.69
N LEU A 124 0.54 10.06 -6.21
CA LEU A 124 0.92 11.46 -6.43
C LEU A 124 0.01 12.16 -7.44
N SER A 125 -0.34 11.46 -8.53
CA SER A 125 -1.30 11.93 -9.53
C SER A 125 -2.68 12.17 -8.90
N LYS A 126 -3.18 11.21 -8.11
CA LYS A 126 -4.45 11.30 -7.39
C LYS A 126 -4.47 12.46 -6.40
N VAL A 127 -3.42 12.62 -5.58
CA VAL A 127 -3.26 13.74 -4.64
C VAL A 127 -3.25 15.09 -5.35
N ALA A 128 -2.52 15.20 -6.47
CA ALA A 128 -2.50 16.43 -7.26
C ALA A 128 -3.88 16.76 -7.85
N GLY A 129 -4.59 15.74 -8.35
CA GLY A 129 -5.96 15.85 -8.84
C GLY A 129 -6.94 16.31 -7.77
N MET A 130 -6.92 15.68 -6.60
CA MET A 130 -7.74 16.06 -5.44
C MET A 130 -7.54 17.52 -5.07
N ARG A 131 -6.29 17.98 -4.94
CA ARG A 131 -5.99 19.37 -4.57
C ARG A 131 -6.52 20.37 -5.60
N ARG A 132 -6.27 20.13 -6.89
CA ARG A 132 -6.76 20.98 -7.98
C ARG A 132 -8.29 21.02 -7.99
N TYR A 133 -8.93 19.87 -7.82
CA TYR A 133 -10.38 19.77 -7.74
C TYR A 133 -10.93 20.55 -6.56
N THR A 134 -10.34 20.42 -5.36
CA THR A 134 -10.79 21.16 -4.18
C THR A 134 -10.73 22.66 -4.40
N THR A 135 -9.63 23.18 -4.93
CA THR A 135 -9.51 24.62 -5.24
C THR A 135 -10.57 25.06 -6.25
N GLY A 136 -10.74 24.31 -7.34
CA GLY A 136 -11.74 24.62 -8.37
C GLY A 136 -13.18 24.55 -7.83
N ARG A 137 -13.50 23.52 -7.04
CA ARG A 137 -14.84 23.32 -6.47
C ARG A 137 -15.19 24.38 -5.43
N MET A 138 -14.23 24.84 -4.64
CA MET A 138 -14.45 25.93 -3.69
C MET A 138 -14.75 27.26 -4.41
N ALA A 139 -13.99 27.57 -5.47
CA ALA A 139 -14.27 28.74 -6.30
C ALA A 139 -15.63 28.64 -6.99
N TRP A 140 -15.98 27.46 -7.50
CA TRP A 140 -17.28 27.19 -8.10
C TRP A 140 -18.44 27.33 -7.10
N ASN A 141 -18.28 26.84 -5.86
CA ASN A 141 -19.29 27.01 -4.81
C ASN A 141 -19.53 28.48 -4.47
N HIS A 142 -18.48 29.31 -4.49
CA HIS A 142 -18.64 30.75 -4.28
C HIS A 142 -19.40 31.43 -5.44
N GLN A 143 -19.12 31.03 -6.68
CA GLN A 143 -19.90 31.51 -7.84
C GLN A 143 -21.35 31.04 -7.78
N LEU A 144 -21.60 29.80 -7.35
CA LEU A 144 -22.93 29.24 -7.15
C LEU A 144 -23.75 30.09 -6.17
N GLU A 145 -23.16 30.56 -5.07
CA GLU A 145 -23.84 31.43 -4.10
C GLU A 145 -24.27 32.76 -4.74
N GLY A 146 -23.42 33.37 -5.57
CA GLY A 146 -23.75 34.59 -6.31
C GLY A 146 -24.85 34.39 -7.36
N VAL A 147 -24.87 33.26 -8.06
CA VAL A 147 -25.97 32.91 -8.98
C VAL A 147 -27.24 32.61 -8.19
N ARG A 148 -27.14 31.92 -7.06
CA ARG A 148 -28.27 31.59 -6.19
C ARG A 148 -28.94 32.85 -5.65
N SER A 149 -28.20 33.89 -5.28
CA SER A 149 -28.80 35.16 -4.84
C SER A 149 -29.57 35.85 -5.97
N GLN A 150 -29.05 35.85 -7.20
CA GLN A 150 -29.78 36.38 -8.36
C GLN A 150 -31.06 35.59 -8.66
N VAL A 151 -31.04 34.25 -8.50
CA VAL A 151 -32.22 33.40 -8.68
C VAL A 151 -33.32 33.69 -7.64
N MET A 152 -32.97 34.18 -6.44
CA MET A 152 -33.94 34.56 -5.41
C MET A 152 -34.79 35.77 -5.80
N GLU A 153 -34.34 36.58 -6.76
CA GLU A 153 -35.09 37.72 -7.31
C GLU A 153 -36.14 37.30 -8.35
N LEU A 154 -36.11 36.04 -8.79
CA LEU A 154 -37.11 35.49 -9.72
C LEU A 154 -38.40 35.10 -8.97
N GLU A 155 -39.54 35.27 -9.63
CA GLU A 155 -40.85 34.90 -9.07
C GLU A 155 -41.40 33.58 -9.67
N GLY A 156 -42.26 32.92 -8.89
CA GLY A 156 -43.10 31.82 -9.35
C GLY A 156 -42.36 30.52 -9.68
N SER A 157 -42.83 29.80 -10.69
CA SER A 157 -42.32 28.47 -11.07
C SER A 157 -40.89 28.49 -11.63
N LEU A 158 -40.47 29.61 -12.21
CA LEU A 158 -39.13 29.77 -12.78
C LEU A 158 -38.06 29.75 -11.69
N HIS A 159 -38.33 30.43 -10.57
CA HIS A 159 -37.49 30.38 -9.38
C HIS A 159 -37.25 28.93 -8.91
N GLN A 160 -38.33 28.16 -8.72
CA GLN A 160 -38.24 26.79 -8.22
C GLN A 160 -37.43 25.88 -9.16
N LYS A 161 -37.66 25.96 -10.48
CA LYS A 161 -36.91 25.18 -11.47
C LYS A 161 -35.41 25.54 -11.49
N MET A 162 -35.09 26.82 -11.36
CA MET A 162 -33.70 27.29 -11.30
C MET A 162 -33.01 26.82 -10.02
N VAL A 163 -33.65 26.93 -8.86
CA VAL A 163 -33.12 26.41 -7.59
C VAL A 163 -32.87 24.90 -7.67
N MET A 164 -33.82 24.12 -8.19
CA MET A 164 -33.63 22.68 -8.39
C MET A 164 -32.46 22.36 -9.31
N SER A 165 -32.27 23.14 -10.37
CA SER A 165 -31.14 22.99 -11.30
C SER A 165 -29.80 23.30 -10.62
N LEU A 166 -29.73 24.37 -9.81
CA LEU A 166 -28.56 24.73 -9.03
C LEU A 166 -28.21 23.65 -7.98
N ASP A 167 -29.20 23.13 -7.25
CA ASP A 167 -28.99 22.08 -6.25
C ASP A 167 -28.57 20.75 -6.93
N SER A 168 -29.08 20.45 -8.13
CA SER A 168 -28.64 19.31 -8.93
C SER A 168 -27.20 19.45 -9.41
N MET A 169 -26.79 20.64 -9.89
CA MET A 169 -25.38 20.90 -10.23
C MET A 169 -24.46 20.79 -9.01
N ARG A 170 -24.93 21.25 -7.85
CA ARG A 170 -24.21 21.11 -6.59
C ARG A 170 -24.00 19.64 -6.19
N ALA A 171 -24.96 18.77 -6.50
CA ALA A 171 -24.82 17.31 -6.33
C ALA A 171 -23.92 16.64 -7.40
N GLY A 172 -23.42 17.40 -8.39
CA GLY A 172 -22.51 16.94 -9.43
C GLY A 172 -23.20 16.46 -10.71
N TYR A 173 -24.50 16.72 -10.88
CA TYR A 173 -25.20 16.40 -12.13
C TYR A 173 -24.94 17.48 -13.20
N LEU A 174 -24.87 17.04 -14.45
CA LEU A 174 -24.78 17.95 -15.60
C LEU A 174 -26.18 18.49 -15.90
N VAL A 175 -26.43 19.74 -15.54
CA VAL A 175 -27.70 20.43 -15.78
C VAL A 175 -27.43 21.70 -16.56
N GLY A 176 -28.16 21.88 -17.65
CA GLY A 176 -28.14 23.09 -18.46
C GLY A 176 -29.53 23.72 -18.52
N LEU A 177 -29.65 24.83 -19.26
CA LEU A 177 -30.93 25.52 -19.45
C LEU A 177 -31.94 24.74 -20.30
N GLY A 178 -31.56 23.60 -20.88
CA GLY A 178 -32.44 22.77 -21.72
C GLY A 178 -33.62 22.12 -20.97
N SER A 179 -33.66 22.20 -19.65
CA SER A 179 -34.82 21.80 -18.83
C SER A 179 -35.92 22.86 -18.78
N LEU A 180 -35.67 24.06 -19.28
CA LEU A 180 -36.61 25.17 -19.38
C LEU A 180 -37.18 25.27 -20.81
N SER A 181 -38.42 25.72 -20.92
CA SER A 181 -39.02 26.06 -22.23
C SER A 181 -38.36 27.31 -22.83
N GLU A 182 -38.46 27.49 -24.15
CA GLU A 182 -37.90 28.68 -24.83
C GLU A 182 -38.45 29.99 -24.26
N ASP A 183 -39.74 30.04 -23.93
CA ASP A 183 -40.39 31.18 -23.29
C ASP A 183 -39.84 31.48 -21.89
N GLU A 184 -39.50 30.44 -21.11
CA GLU A 184 -38.89 30.58 -19.79
C GLU A 184 -37.44 31.07 -19.90
N ILE A 185 -36.69 30.60 -20.90
CA ILE A 185 -35.32 31.05 -21.17
C ILE A 185 -35.31 32.52 -21.60
N ALA A 186 -36.30 32.96 -22.38
CA ALA A 186 -36.42 34.35 -22.81
C ALA A 186 -36.74 35.32 -21.67
N ARG A 187 -37.38 34.84 -20.59
CA ARG A 187 -37.72 35.64 -19.40
C ARG A 187 -36.55 35.81 -18.42
N LEU A 188 -35.47 35.05 -18.57
CA LEU A 188 -34.30 35.18 -17.69
C LEU A 188 -33.49 36.44 -18.03
N PRO A 189 -33.03 37.20 -17.02
CA PRO A 189 -32.06 38.26 -17.22
C PRO A 189 -30.81 37.74 -17.94
N GLN A 190 -30.30 38.51 -18.91
CA GLN A 190 -29.16 38.07 -19.73
C GLN A 190 -27.88 37.79 -18.90
N ASN A 191 -27.69 38.55 -17.81
CA ASN A 191 -26.58 38.34 -16.88
C ASN A 191 -26.71 36.98 -16.18
N LEU A 192 -27.88 36.68 -15.61
CA LEU A 192 -28.16 35.40 -14.97
C LEU A 192 -28.02 34.22 -15.94
N LYS A 193 -28.50 34.36 -17.18
CA LYS A 193 -28.35 33.36 -18.23
C LYS A 193 -26.88 33.05 -18.52
N THR A 194 -26.06 34.11 -18.65
CA THR A 194 -24.63 33.98 -18.96
C THR A 194 -23.88 33.33 -17.80
N ASP A 195 -24.14 33.80 -16.58
CA ASP A 195 -23.51 33.27 -15.36
C ASP A 195 -23.89 31.80 -15.13
N PHE A 196 -25.15 31.42 -15.37
CA PHE A 196 -25.61 30.04 -15.25
C PHE A 196 -24.95 29.12 -16.28
N ILE A 197 -24.85 29.54 -17.54
CA ILE A 197 -24.17 28.75 -18.59
C ILE A 197 -22.70 28.55 -18.23
N LYS A 198 -22.02 29.61 -17.76
CA LYS A 198 -20.64 29.53 -17.29
C LYS A 198 -20.52 28.54 -16.12
N LEU A 199 -21.38 28.67 -15.12
CA LEU A 199 -21.39 27.79 -13.94
C LEU A 199 -21.62 26.31 -14.32
N SER A 200 -22.52 26.06 -15.27
CA SER A 200 -22.80 24.71 -15.80
C SER A 200 -21.58 24.11 -16.51
N ARG A 201 -20.91 24.90 -17.36
CA ARG A 201 -19.67 24.46 -18.04
C ARG A 201 -18.54 24.17 -17.05
N GLU A 202 -18.32 25.03 -16.07
CA GLU A 202 -17.32 24.80 -15.02
C GLU A 202 -17.65 23.54 -14.20
N ASN A 203 -18.92 23.26 -13.95
CA ASN A 203 -19.34 22.03 -13.28
C ASN A 203 -19.04 20.78 -14.10
N GLU A 204 -19.17 20.84 -15.43
CA GLU A 204 -18.78 19.74 -16.33
C GLU A 204 -17.26 19.48 -16.26
N GLU A 205 -16.46 20.54 -16.31
CA GLU A 205 -14.99 20.42 -16.17
C GLU A 205 -14.60 19.83 -14.81
N LEU A 206 -15.29 20.23 -13.74
CA LEU A 206 -15.09 19.67 -12.39
C LEU A 206 -15.54 18.20 -12.29
N ALA A 207 -16.65 17.82 -12.91
CA ALA A 207 -17.11 16.42 -12.96
C ALA A 207 -16.09 15.53 -13.68
N LEU A 208 -15.53 16.00 -14.79
CA LEU A 208 -14.44 15.33 -15.48
C LEU A 208 -13.19 15.24 -14.60
N ALA A 209 -12.81 16.33 -13.91
CA ALA A 209 -11.69 16.32 -12.98
C ALA A 209 -11.87 15.31 -11.84
N TRP A 210 -13.08 15.19 -11.28
CA TRP A 210 -13.43 14.18 -10.28
C TRP A 210 -13.14 12.77 -10.79
N SER A 211 -13.70 12.43 -11.96
CA SER A 211 -13.54 11.09 -12.55
C SER A 211 -12.09 10.69 -12.81
N ARG A 212 -11.20 11.66 -13.06
CA ARG A 212 -9.78 11.38 -13.34
C ARG A 212 -9.02 10.90 -12.11
N PHE A 213 -9.28 11.48 -10.94
CA PHE A 213 -8.58 11.10 -9.71
C PHE A 213 -9.34 10.03 -8.91
N ASP A 214 -10.66 9.94 -9.07
CA ASP A 214 -11.49 8.85 -8.52
C ASP A 214 -11.34 7.57 -9.36
N ASN A 215 -10.09 7.19 -9.60
CA ASN A 215 -9.74 5.93 -10.25
C ASN A 215 -9.23 4.93 -9.21
N SER A 216 -9.37 3.64 -9.54
CA SER A 216 -8.96 2.52 -8.69
C SER A 216 -7.52 2.07 -8.91
N MET A 217 -6.72 2.75 -9.74
CA MET A 217 -5.38 2.27 -10.13
C MET A 217 -4.43 2.19 -8.94
N ALA A 218 -4.42 3.23 -8.09
CA ALA A 218 -3.61 3.23 -6.87
C ALA A 218 -4.03 2.09 -5.91
N ALA A 219 -5.33 1.85 -5.78
CA ALA A 219 -5.87 0.77 -4.96
C ALA A 219 -5.52 -0.62 -5.52
N MET A 220 -5.53 -0.80 -6.84
CA MET A 220 -5.12 -2.04 -7.50
C MET A 220 -3.65 -2.36 -7.24
N TYR A 221 -2.74 -1.40 -7.45
CA TYR A 221 -1.33 -1.61 -7.15
C TYR A 221 -1.07 -1.84 -5.66
N CYS A 222 -1.84 -1.17 -4.79
CA CYS A 222 -1.80 -1.42 -3.35
C CYS A 222 -2.18 -2.87 -3.03
N GLU A 223 -3.27 -3.37 -3.61
CA GLU A 223 -3.75 -4.74 -3.42
C GLU A 223 -2.75 -5.79 -3.92
N ASP A 224 -2.17 -5.59 -5.10
CA ASP A 224 -1.13 -6.49 -5.63
C ASP A 224 0.07 -6.60 -4.67
N MET A 225 0.48 -5.48 -4.07
CA MET A 225 1.56 -5.48 -3.08
C MET A 225 1.14 -6.12 -1.75
N ILE A 226 -0.10 -5.93 -1.31
CA ILE A 226 -0.66 -6.62 -0.13
C ILE A 226 -0.61 -8.14 -0.35
N GLN A 227 -1.09 -8.62 -1.50
CA GLN A 227 -1.07 -10.04 -1.84
C GLN A 227 0.36 -10.60 -1.86
N PHE A 228 1.32 -9.83 -2.42
CA PHE A 228 2.73 -10.20 -2.37
C PHE A 228 3.22 -10.39 -0.92
N PHE A 229 2.99 -9.43 -0.04
CA PHE A 229 3.45 -9.55 1.36
C PHE A 229 2.73 -10.65 2.13
N GLN A 230 1.44 -10.87 1.86
CA GLN A 230 0.69 -11.99 2.43
C GLN A 230 1.30 -13.33 2.00
N SER A 231 1.63 -13.49 0.72
CA SER A 231 2.23 -14.72 0.22
C SER A 231 3.60 -14.96 0.86
N GLN A 232 4.45 -13.94 0.93
CA GLN A 232 5.77 -14.06 1.56
C GLN A 232 5.68 -14.34 3.06
N ASN A 233 4.70 -13.75 3.76
CA ASN A 233 4.46 -14.01 5.18
C ASN A 233 4.03 -15.47 5.41
N MET A 234 3.15 -16.02 4.57
CA MET A 234 2.76 -17.43 4.64
C MET A 234 3.92 -18.38 4.33
N ASP A 235 4.74 -18.06 3.33
CA ASP A 235 5.93 -18.84 2.99
C ASP A 235 6.92 -18.87 4.16
N GLU A 236 7.13 -17.73 4.83
CA GLU A 236 8.02 -17.65 5.99
C GLU A 236 7.48 -18.35 7.23
N LEU A 237 6.17 -18.28 7.47
CA LEU A 237 5.52 -19.06 8.53
C LEU A 237 5.71 -20.56 8.30
N SER A 238 5.51 -21.02 7.06
CA SER A 238 5.73 -22.42 6.67
C SER A 238 7.20 -22.84 6.84
N LEU A 239 8.14 -21.96 6.48
CA LEU A 239 9.56 -22.22 6.62
C LEU A 239 9.97 -22.28 8.11
N LYS A 240 9.48 -21.34 8.93
CA LYS A 240 9.70 -21.34 10.39
C LYS A 240 9.11 -22.57 11.09
N SER A 241 8.00 -23.14 10.60
CA SER A 241 7.44 -24.36 11.18
C SER A 241 8.24 -25.62 10.78
N ARG A 242 8.88 -25.62 9.61
CA ARG A 242 9.69 -26.76 9.12
C ARG A 242 11.10 -26.81 9.72
N ILE A 243 11.70 -25.67 10.06
CA ILE A 243 13.07 -25.63 10.62
C ILE A 243 13.19 -26.44 11.92
N PRO A 244 12.31 -26.31 12.93
CA PRO A 244 12.37 -27.14 14.14
C PRO A 244 12.31 -28.63 13.83
N MET A 245 11.44 -29.06 12.91
CA MET A 245 11.36 -30.47 12.51
C MET A 245 12.68 -30.97 11.90
N ALA A 246 13.30 -30.16 11.03
CA ALA A 246 14.62 -30.49 10.47
C ALA A 246 15.71 -30.54 11.57
N PHE A 247 15.64 -29.63 12.56
CA PHE A 247 16.54 -29.60 13.70
C PHE A 247 16.40 -30.85 14.60
N TYR A 248 15.16 -31.24 14.90
CA TYR A 248 14.87 -32.49 15.62
C TYR A 248 15.37 -33.69 14.85
N PHE A 249 15.10 -33.77 13.54
CA PHE A 249 15.56 -34.88 12.71
C PHE A 249 17.09 -35.00 12.69
N LEU A 250 17.81 -33.90 12.44
CA LEU A 250 19.28 -33.87 12.45
C LEU A 250 19.85 -34.24 13.82
N SER A 251 19.22 -33.80 14.91
CA SER A 251 19.62 -34.16 16.27
C SER A 251 19.41 -35.66 16.55
N LEU A 252 18.31 -36.23 16.05
CA LEU A 252 18.00 -37.66 16.18
C LEU A 252 18.96 -38.52 15.37
N VAL A 253 19.30 -38.10 14.14
CA VAL A 253 20.33 -38.76 13.31
C VAL A 253 21.69 -38.70 14.00
N LEU A 254 22.06 -37.57 14.60
CA LEU A 254 23.30 -37.42 15.34
C LEU A 254 23.35 -38.35 16.55
N LEU A 255 22.25 -38.46 17.29
CA LEU A 255 22.11 -39.35 18.45
C LEU A 255 22.15 -40.83 18.05
N LEU A 256 21.41 -41.24 17.01
CA LEU A 256 21.44 -42.60 16.48
C LEU A 256 22.84 -42.98 15.97
N SER A 257 23.52 -42.05 15.31
CA SER A 257 24.88 -42.23 14.85
C SER A 257 25.84 -42.45 16.04
N THR A 258 25.79 -41.62 17.09
CA THR A 258 26.60 -41.85 18.29
C THR A 258 26.28 -43.19 18.95
N PHE A 259 25.00 -43.56 19.08
CA PHE A 259 24.60 -44.85 19.63
C PHE A 259 25.16 -46.04 18.82
N PHE A 260 24.98 -46.02 17.50
CA PHE A 260 25.48 -47.08 16.61
C PHE A 260 27.01 -47.27 16.74
N PHE A 261 27.77 -46.18 16.81
CA PHE A 261 29.23 -46.26 16.93
C PHE A 261 29.71 -46.68 18.31
N ILE A 262 29.07 -46.22 19.40
CA ILE A 262 29.36 -46.69 20.76
C ILE A 262 29.19 -48.21 20.84
N PHE A 263 28.05 -48.73 20.35
CA PHE A 263 27.78 -50.16 20.37
C PHE A 263 28.62 -50.98 19.38
N ARG A 264 28.94 -50.45 18.20
CA ARG A 264 29.88 -51.12 17.27
C ARG A 264 31.29 -51.22 17.84
N SER A 265 31.77 -50.21 18.56
CA SER A 265 33.10 -50.27 19.19
C SER A 265 33.17 -51.30 20.33
N LYS A 266 32.02 -51.67 20.92
CA LYS A 266 31.91 -52.63 22.02
C LYS A 266 31.78 -54.08 21.56
N ASN A 267 31.39 -54.31 20.30
CA ASN A 267 31.28 -55.64 19.68
C ASN A 267 32.56 -56.05 18.91
N ILE A 268 33.63 -55.26 19.02
CA ILE A 268 34.97 -55.60 18.55
C ILE A 268 35.82 -55.84 19.81
N ASP A 269 35.49 -56.92 20.51
CA ASP A 269 36.35 -57.66 21.44
C ASP A 269 35.88 -59.12 21.39
#